data_AF-A0A9X1S3D4-F1
#
_entry.id   AF-A0A9X1S3D4-F1
#
_cell.length_a   1.000
_cell.length_b   1.000
_cell.length_c   1.000
_cell.angle_alpha   90.00
_cell.angle_beta   90.00
_cell.angle_gamma   90.00
#
_symmetry.space_group_name_H-M   'P 1'
#
loop_
_entity.id
_entity.type
_entity.pdbx_description
1 polymer ?
#
loop_
_entity_poly.entity_id
_entity_poly.type
_entity_poly.pdbx_seq_one_letter_code
_entity_poly.pdbx_strand_id
1 'polypeptide(L)' 'MTAQVKVNLRGLNQLMRSEPVQAIVDAEGRRIAAAAGPDFEYKPLPHRWMARGFVQPANARGAREQARNAVLERAIS' A
#
# COMPACT_ATOMS: atom_id res chain seq x y z
N MET A 1 16.65 33.78 -13.21
CA MET A 1 17.12 32.52 -13.82
C MET A 1 16.22 31.40 -13.38
N THR A 2 15.53 30.73 -14.30
CA THR A 2 14.71 29.54 -14.01
C THR A 2 15.45 28.31 -14.55
N ALA A 3 15.83 27.39 -13.66
CA ALA A 3 16.44 26.12 -14.04
C ALA A 3 15.35 25.09 -14.32
N GLN A 4 15.41 24.43 -15.48
CA GLN A 4 14.49 23.36 -15.85
C GLN A 4 15.09 22.02 -15.40
N VAL A 5 14.55 21.45 -14.32
CA VAL A 5 14.98 20.15 -13.81
C VAL A 5 14.22 19.05 -14.53
N LYS A 6 14.94 18.14 -15.20
CA LYS A 6 14.35 16.96 -15.84
C LYS A 6 14.55 15.74 -14.94
N VAL A 7 13.43 15.13 -14.53
CA VAL A 7 13.47 13.90 -13.73
C VAL A 7 14.00 12.75 -14.58
N ASN A 8 15.01 12.05 -14.05
CA ASN A 8 15.49 10.81 -14.65
C ASN A 8 14.50 9.68 -14.35
N LEU A 9 13.58 9.42 -15.28
CA LEU A 9 12.54 8.39 -15.13
C LEU A 9 13.12 6.99 -14.90
N ARG A 10 14.29 6.67 -15.49
CA ARG A 10 14.93 5.37 -15.28
C ARG A 10 15.39 5.22 -13.83
N GLY A 11 16.05 6.24 -13.29
CA GLY A 11 16.49 6.27 -11.89
C GLY A 11 15.31 6.24 -10.92
N LEU A 12 14.25 7.01 -11.23
CA LEU A 12 13.02 6.98 -10.44
C LEU A 12 12.39 5.60 -10.42
N ASN A 13 12.22 4.95 -11.57
CA ASN A 13 11.64 3.60 -11.63
C ASN A 13 12.50 2.55 -10.90
N GLN A 14 13.82 2.70 -10.91
CA GLN A 14 14.73 1.86 -10.13
C GLN A 14 14.54 2.06 -8.62
N LEU A 15 14.39 3.30 -8.18
CA LEU A 15 14.09 3.63 -6.79
C LEU A 15 12.72 3.10 -6.38
N MET A 16 11.68 3.34 -7.18
CA MET A 16 10.29 2.97 -6.86
C MET A 16 10.10 1.47 -6.68
N ARG A 17 10.91 0.63 -7.34
CA ARG A 17 10.88 -0.84 -7.21
C ARG A 17 11.91 -1.40 -6.22
N SER A 18 12.65 -0.53 -5.53
CA SER A 18 13.70 -0.97 -4.62
C SER A 18 13.13 -1.59 -3.35
N GLU A 19 13.89 -2.51 -2.76
CA GLU A 19 13.52 -3.18 -1.50
C GLU A 19 13.23 -2.20 -0.36
N PRO A 20 14.01 -1.12 -0.14
CA PRO A 20 13.68 -0.14 0.91
C PRO A 20 12.32 0.53 0.71
N VAL A 21 11.94 0.83 -0.54
CA VAL A 21 10.63 1.42 -0.83
C VAL A 21 9.51 0.40 -0.61
N GLN A 22 9.72 -0.86 -0.98
CA GLN A 22 8.77 -1.93 -0.65
C GLN A 22 8.62 -2.13 0.86
N ALA A 23 9.71 -2.05 1.63
CA ALA A 23 9.67 -2.17 3.08
C ALA A 23 8.82 -1.06 3.74
N ILE A 24 8.87 0.16 3.20
CA ILE A 24 8.00 1.27 3.64
C ILE A 24 6.53 0.94 3.34
N VAL A 25 6.22 0.50 2.12
CA VAL A 25 4.85 0.10 1.72
C VAL A 25 4.33 -1.05 2.59
N ASP A 26 5.18 -2.04 2.89
CA ASP A 26 4.82 -3.18 3.71
C ASP A 26 4.56 -2.78 5.17
N ALA A 27 5.37 -1.87 5.72
CA ALA A 27 5.17 -1.35 7.06
C ALA A 27 3.83 -0.63 7.19
N GLU A 28 3.53 0.24 6.23
CA GLU A 28 2.28 1.00 6.23
C GLU A 28 1.07 0.10 5.97
N GLY A 29 1.16 -0.82 5.02
CA GLY A 29 0.10 -1.80 4.76
C GLY A 29 -0.22 -2.67 5.97
N ARG A 30 0.79 -3.13 6.71
CA ARG A 30 0.59 -3.85 7.98
C ARG A 30 -0.08 -2.98 9.05
N ARG A 31 0.29 -1.69 9.13
CA ARG A 31 -0.33 -0.74 10.07
C ARG A 31 -1.82 -0.56 9.76
N ILE A 32 -2.17 -0.36 8.49
CA ILE A 32 -3.57 -0.21 8.05
C ILE A 32 -4.35 -1.50 8.31
N ALA A 33 -3.78 -2.67 8.00
CA ALA A 33 -4.43 -3.95 8.29
C ALA A 33 -4.70 -4.14 9.79
N ALA A 34 -3.73 -3.79 10.65
CA ALA A 34 -3.90 -3.85 12.10
C ALA A 34 -5.00 -2.89 12.60
N ALA A 35 -5.10 -1.68 12.03
CA ALA A 35 -6.15 -0.72 12.36
C ALA A 35 -7.54 -1.18 11.87
N ALA A 36 -7.62 -1.85 10.72
CA ALA A 36 -8.85 -2.44 10.20
C ALA A 36 -9.33 -3.65 11.01
N GLY A 37 -8.42 -4.32 11.72
CA GLY A 37 -8.72 -5.39 12.67
C GLY A 37 -8.44 -6.80 12.12
N PRO A 38 -8.76 -7.85 12.91
CA PRO A 38 -8.27 -9.21 12.68
C PRO A 38 -8.86 -9.90 11.42
N ASP A 39 -9.92 -9.36 10.84
CA ASP A 39 -10.54 -9.89 9.63
C ASP A 39 -9.95 -9.30 8.33
N PHE A 40 -8.88 -8.51 8.44
CA PHE A 40 -8.16 -7.89 7.34
C PHE A 40 -6.69 -8.29 7.34
N GLU A 41 -6.12 -8.40 6.16
CA GLU A 41 -4.72 -8.76 5.97
C GLU A 41 -4.04 -7.80 4.99
N TYR A 42 -2.73 -7.65 5.18
CA TYR A 42 -1.88 -7.04 4.18
C TYR A 42 -1.27 -8.11 3.27
N LYS A 43 -1.37 -7.90 1.96
CA LYS A 43 -0.79 -8.76 0.93
C LYS A 43 0.24 -7.97 0.10
N PRO A 44 1.54 -8.30 0.19
CA PRO A 44 2.54 -7.71 -0.69
C PRO A 44 2.27 -8.18 -2.13
N LEU A 45 2.20 -7.22 -3.06
CA LEU A 45 2.02 -7.51 -4.49
C LEU A 45 2.82 -6.50 -5.32
N PRO A 46 4.16 -6.60 -5.27
CA PRO A 46 5.06 -5.70 -5.97
C PRO A 46 4.79 -5.72 -7.47
N HIS A 47 4.94 -4.57 -8.13
CA HIS A 47 4.75 -4.42 -9.56
C HIS A 47 6.09 -4.14 -10.24
N ARG A 48 6.20 -4.44 -11.54
CA ARG A 48 7.45 -4.25 -12.31
C ARG A 48 8.04 -2.82 -12.26
N TRP A 49 7.21 -1.83 -11.96
CA TRP A 49 7.59 -0.40 -11.96
C TRP A 49 7.54 0.27 -10.59
N MET A 50 6.97 -0.38 -9.58
CA MET A 50 6.73 0.26 -8.28
C MET A 50 6.51 -0.77 -7.18
N ALA A 51 6.89 -0.39 -5.97
CA ALA A 51 6.47 -1.03 -4.75
C ALA A 51 4.96 -0.88 -4.58
N ARG A 52 4.30 -1.98 -4.20
CA ARG A 52 2.85 -2.01 -3.98
C ARG A 52 2.49 -3.18 -3.08
N GLY A 53 1.40 -3.01 -2.34
CA GLY A 53 0.66 -4.07 -1.70
C GLY A 53 -0.79 -3.65 -1.50
N PHE A 54 -1.58 -4.55 -0.96
CA PHE A 54 -3.02 -4.36 -0.76
C PHE A 54 -3.40 -4.73 0.66
N VAL A 55 -4.30 -3.96 1.25
CA VAL A 55 -5.04 -4.40 2.44
C VAL A 55 -6.41 -4.87 1.97
N GLN A 56 -6.78 -6.08 2.37
CA GLN A 56 -8.00 -6.73 1.91
C GLN A 56 -8.66 -7.53 3.04
N PRO A 57 -9.97 -7.83 2.93
CA PRO A 57 -10.60 -8.80 3.82
C PRO A 57 -9.93 -10.18 3.72
N ALA A 58 -9.55 -10.75 4.86
CA ALA A 58 -8.97 -12.08 4.96
C ALA A 58 -10.04 -13.19 4.94
N ASN A 59 -11.30 -12.84 5.23
CA ASN A 59 -12.39 -13.81 5.34
C ASN A 59 -13.76 -13.18 5.02
N ALA A 60 -14.80 -14.03 4.98
CA ALA A 60 -16.17 -13.60 4.69
C ALA A 60 -16.76 -12.63 5.73
N ARG A 61 -16.30 -12.67 6.98
CA ARG A 61 -16.71 -11.71 8.02
C ARG A 61 -16.14 -10.33 7.72
N GLY A 62 -14.84 -10.23 7.45
CA GLY A 62 -14.18 -8.98 7.04
C GLY A 62 -14.81 -8.39 5.79
N ALA A 63 -15.19 -9.22 4.82
CA ALA A 63 -15.87 -8.74 3.60
C ALA A 63 -17.24 -8.11 3.91
N ARG A 64 -18.02 -8.72 4.81
CA ARG A 64 -19.30 -8.16 5.27
C ARG A 64 -19.11 -6.88 6.07
N GLU A 65 -18.13 -6.85 6.97
CA GLU A 65 -17.81 -5.66 7.76
C GLU A 65 -17.35 -4.51 6.87
N GLN A 66 -16.49 -4.77 5.89
CA GLN A 66 -16.09 -3.78 4.90
C GLN A 66 -17.30 -3.20 4.16
N ALA A 67 -18.19 -4.07 3.65
CA ALA A 67 -19.37 -3.64 2.90
C ALA A 67 -20.35 -2.82 3.75
N ARG A 68 -20.46 -3.11 5.05
CA ARG A 68 -21.38 -2.41 5.97
C ARG A 68 -20.80 -1.11 6.50
N ASN A 69 -19.52 -1.10 6.83
CA ASN A 69 -18.91 -0.11 7.71
C ASN A 69 -17.77 0.67 7.07
N ALA A 70 -17.35 0.35 5.83
CA ALA A 70 -16.23 1.00 5.15
C ALA A 70 -14.96 1.04 6.05
N VAL A 71 -14.62 -0.13 6.60
CA VAL A 71 -13.59 -0.28 7.63
C VAL A 71 -12.22 0.18 7.12
N LEU A 72 -11.87 -0.17 5.88
CA LEU A 72 -10.59 0.21 5.29
C LEU A 72 -10.48 1.72 5.06
N GLU A 73 -11.54 2.37 4.60
CA GLU A 73 -11.59 3.82 4.39
C GLU A 73 -11.39 4.56 5.71
N ARG A 74 -12.01 4.05 6.79
CA ARG A 74 -11.82 4.59 8.14
C ARG A 74 -10.43 4.31 8.71
N ALA A 75 -9.81 3.19 8.36
CA ALA A 75 -8.46 2.84 8.82
C ALA A 75 -7.35 3.70 8.17
N ILE A 76 -7.65 4.35 7.04
CA ILE A 76 -6.71 5.22 6.31
C ILE A 76 -6.93 6.71 6.64
N SER A 77 -8.10 7.07 7.20
CA SER A 77 -8.47 8.45 7.57
C SER A 77 -7.88 8.86 8.91
#